data_AF-A0A838F3W7-F1
#
_entry.id   AF-A0A838F3W7-F1
#
_cell.length_a   1.000
_cell.length_b   1.000
_cell.length_c   1.000
_cell.angle_alpha   90.00
_cell.angle_beta   90.00
_cell.angle_gamma   90.00
#
_symmetry.space_group_name_H-M   'P 1'
#
loop_
_entity.id
_entity.type
_entity.pdbx_description
1 polymer ?
#
loop_
_entity_poly.entity_id
_entity_poly.type
_entity_poly.pdbx_seq_one_letter_code
_entity_poly.pdbx_strand_id
1 'polypeptide(L)'
;MGKLIALLTVLFSFTAFGQTNFCTKELESFPTRSGGRVKPLYVLANDTIKFITGESKVDDLSATEAFCKLSLKAFGMPLELPIKVRVDHVDVKKLLGMKDSDHSIPVNEALDKVGVLETELAQLKENNSYKKEVTKVKQRLDAYRAITDARLWTVPEPKGEKDVEFVSLGEFLTEAKIAAVRVRTDNPVNTLFAEAKDHYLKVKGDDYMLELTYFKLNLFTWAMLATLLAIIFLVAMKNKYPGLTLTVITIGLQIAAV
;
A
#
# COMPACT_ATOMS: atom_id res chain seq x y z
N MET A 1 40.11 34.30 -23.15
CA MET A 1 39.35 34.20 -21.88
C MET A 1 37.85 33.95 -22.06
N GLY A 2 37.16 34.52 -23.06
CA GLY A 2 35.71 34.33 -23.23
C GLY A 2 35.21 32.89 -23.43
N LYS A 3 36.01 32.00 -24.02
CA LYS A 3 35.64 30.58 -24.25
C LYS A 3 35.62 29.73 -22.97
N LEU A 4 36.35 30.11 -21.91
CA LEU A 4 36.39 29.36 -20.65
C LEU A 4 35.19 29.70 -19.75
N ILE A 5 34.69 30.94 -19.84
CA ILE A 5 33.53 31.42 -19.08
C ILE A 5 32.24 30.78 -19.61
N ALA A 6 32.12 30.62 -20.93
CA ALA A 6 30.96 29.94 -21.55
C ALA A 6 30.85 28.45 -21.17
N LEU A 7 31.98 27.75 -21.00
CA LEU A 7 32.00 26.34 -20.60
C LEU A 7 31.61 26.16 -19.12
N LEU A 8 31.94 27.12 -18.26
CA LEU A 8 31.61 27.09 -16.84
C LEU A 8 30.11 27.31 -16.59
N THR A 9 29.44 28.15 -17.39
CA THR A 9 27.98 28.37 -17.29
C THR A 9 27.13 27.16 -17.70
N VAL A 10 27.64 26.29 -18.59
CA VAL A 10 26.91 25.07 -19.00
C VAL A 10 26.97 23.98 -17.91
N LEU A 11 28.02 23.96 -17.09
CA LEU A 11 28.18 22.98 -16.01
C LEU A 11 27.30 23.26 -14.77
N PHE A 12 26.81 24.49 -14.59
CA PHE A 12 25.92 24.85 -13.48
C PHE A 12 24.42 24.80 -13.82
N SER A 13 24.05 24.40 -15.04
CA SER A 13 22.63 24.34 -15.45
C SER A 13 21.92 23.03 -15.05
N PHE A 14 22.60 22.09 -14.40
CA PHE A 14 22.07 20.74 -14.12
C PHE A 14 21.55 20.52 -12.68
N THR A 15 21.53 21.52 -11.81
CA THR A 15 21.10 21.32 -10.40
C THR A 15 19.65 21.75 -10.11
N ALA A 16 18.82 21.96 -11.12
CA ALA A 16 17.43 22.40 -10.95
C ALA A 16 16.38 21.27 -11.04
N PHE A 17 16.65 20.10 -10.44
CA PHE A 17 15.60 19.13 -10.09
C PHE A 17 15.97 18.41 -8.78
N GLY A 18 16.06 19.18 -7.69
CA GLY A 18 15.91 18.62 -6.35
C GLY A 18 14.48 18.17 -6.10
N GLN A 19 13.93 17.29 -6.94
CA GLN A 19 12.74 16.54 -6.56
C GLN A 19 13.21 15.55 -5.48
N THR A 20 13.16 15.99 -4.23
CA THR A 20 13.21 15.08 -3.10
C THR A 20 12.08 14.08 -3.31
N ASN A 21 12.42 12.89 -3.78
CA ASN A 21 11.46 11.82 -4.03
C ASN A 21 10.85 11.45 -2.68
N PHE A 22 9.70 12.07 -2.34
CA PHE A 22 9.01 11.88 -1.06
C PHE A 22 8.63 10.42 -0.83
N CYS A 23 8.31 9.69 -1.91
CA CYS A 23 7.96 8.29 -1.88
C CYS A 23 9.20 7.39 -1.75
N THR A 24 9.88 7.45 -0.59
CA THR A 24 11.04 6.59 -0.26
C THR A 24 10.64 5.34 0.52
N LYS A 25 11.59 4.40 0.66
CA LYS A 25 11.44 3.22 1.53
C LYS A 25 11.24 3.55 3.02
N GLU A 26 11.63 4.74 3.47
CA GLU A 26 11.48 5.12 4.89
C GLU A 26 10.00 5.21 5.29
N LEU A 27 9.13 5.58 4.35
CA LEU A 27 7.68 5.61 4.51
C LEU A 27 7.07 4.26 4.83
N GLU A 28 7.74 3.13 4.52
CA GLU A 28 7.23 1.78 4.84
C GLU A 28 6.91 1.61 6.33
N SER A 29 7.71 2.25 7.18
CA SER A 29 7.59 2.23 8.64
C SER A 29 6.62 3.28 9.19
N PHE A 30 5.98 4.07 8.33
CA PHE A 30 5.10 5.15 8.77
C PHE A 30 3.80 4.58 9.37
N PRO A 31 3.38 5.01 10.57
CA PRO A 31 2.14 4.52 11.17
C PRO A 31 0.92 5.09 10.45
N THR A 32 -0.02 4.23 10.05
CA THR A 32 -1.31 4.60 9.46
C THR A 32 -2.43 3.79 10.11
N ARG A 33 -3.63 4.36 10.24
CA ARG A 33 -4.80 3.66 10.76
C ARG A 33 -5.67 3.16 9.62
N SER A 34 -6.08 1.90 9.68
CA SER A 34 -6.97 1.29 8.70
C SER A 34 -7.83 0.22 9.38
N GLY A 35 -9.15 0.30 9.21
CA GLY A 35 -10.07 -0.65 9.84
C GLY A 35 -10.01 -0.62 11.38
N GLY A 36 -9.77 0.55 11.97
CA GLY A 36 -9.66 0.71 13.43
C GLY A 36 -8.32 0.29 14.05
N ARG A 37 -7.43 -0.35 13.29
CA ARG A 37 -6.10 -0.80 13.74
C ARG A 37 -4.99 0.09 13.17
N VAL A 38 -3.98 0.40 13.96
CA VAL A 38 -2.75 1.06 13.47
C VAL A 38 -1.82 0.00 12.91
N LYS A 39 -1.34 0.21 11.69
CA LYS A 39 -0.39 -0.67 11.01
C LYS A 39 0.66 0.15 10.23
N PRO A 40 1.80 -0.44 9.87
CA PRO A 40 2.77 0.22 9.01
C PRO A 40 2.16 0.51 7.63
N LEU A 41 2.55 1.62 7.02
CA LEU A 41 2.11 2.00 5.68
C LEU A 41 2.46 0.92 4.65
N TYR A 42 3.59 0.24 4.82
CA TYR A 42 3.95 -0.90 3.97
C TYR A 42 2.86 -1.96 3.91
N VAL A 43 2.24 -2.31 5.05
CA VAL A 43 1.19 -3.33 5.11
C VAL A 43 -0.08 -2.81 4.44
N LEU A 44 -0.50 -1.57 4.74
CA LEU A 44 -1.63 -0.94 4.07
C LEU A 44 -1.46 -0.90 2.55
N ALA A 45 -0.29 -0.45 2.09
CA ALA A 45 0.02 -0.33 0.69
C ALA A 45 0.04 -1.70 -0.02
N ASN A 46 0.70 -2.70 0.56
CA ASN A 46 0.74 -4.06 0.01
C ASN A 46 -0.66 -4.67 -0.09
N ASP A 47 -1.45 -4.61 0.99
CA ASP A 47 -2.82 -5.14 1.00
C ASP A 47 -3.67 -4.48 -0.07
N THR A 48 -3.61 -3.14 -0.16
CA THR A 48 -4.46 -2.36 -1.05
C THR A 48 -4.06 -2.54 -2.51
N ILE A 49 -2.77 -2.44 -2.84
CA ILE A 49 -2.29 -2.62 -4.21
C ILE A 49 -2.54 -4.06 -4.68
N LYS A 50 -2.29 -5.06 -3.83
CA LYS A 50 -2.58 -6.47 -4.15
C LYS A 50 -4.07 -6.73 -4.28
N PHE A 51 -4.92 -6.09 -3.48
CA PHE A 51 -6.36 -6.20 -3.61
C PHE A 51 -6.87 -5.65 -4.95
N ILE A 52 -6.35 -4.50 -5.37
CA ILE A 52 -6.73 -3.83 -6.63
C ILE A 52 -6.19 -4.60 -7.84
N THR A 53 -4.89 -4.88 -7.86
CA THR A 53 -4.17 -5.36 -9.04
C THR A 53 -3.99 -6.87 -9.08
N GLY A 54 -4.06 -7.54 -7.93
CA GLY A 54 -3.66 -8.93 -7.77
C GLY A 54 -2.16 -9.13 -7.50
N GLU A 55 -1.34 -8.07 -7.62
CA GLU A 55 0.12 -8.11 -7.56
C GLU A 55 0.67 -7.26 -6.41
N SER A 56 1.87 -7.59 -5.94
CA SER A 56 2.56 -6.83 -4.86
C SER A 56 3.38 -5.64 -5.39
N LYS A 57 3.34 -5.38 -6.69
CA LYS A 57 4.07 -4.30 -7.38
C LYS A 57 3.20 -3.73 -8.50
N VAL A 58 3.55 -2.53 -8.94
CA VAL A 58 2.98 -1.90 -10.14
C VAL A 58 4.16 -1.48 -11.00
N ASP A 59 4.33 -2.13 -12.15
CA ASP A 59 5.55 -2.05 -12.96
C ASP A 59 6.80 -2.31 -12.09
N ASP A 60 7.77 -1.40 -12.12
CA ASP A 60 9.01 -1.46 -11.34
C ASP A 60 8.88 -0.89 -9.92
N LEU A 61 7.71 -0.35 -9.55
CA LEU A 61 7.49 0.28 -8.26
C LEU A 61 7.04 -0.74 -7.21
N SER A 62 7.57 -0.61 -6.00
CA SER A 62 7.01 -1.31 -4.84
C SER A 62 5.57 -0.85 -4.58
N ALA A 63 4.78 -1.69 -3.91
CA ALA A 63 3.42 -1.32 -3.50
C ALA A 63 3.39 0.00 -2.71
N THR A 64 4.35 0.24 -1.80
CA THR A 64 4.45 1.48 -1.01
C THR A 64 4.73 2.70 -1.90
N GLU A 65 5.67 2.59 -2.84
CA GLU A 65 5.98 3.67 -3.77
C GLU A 65 4.79 3.99 -4.68
N ALA A 66 4.15 2.96 -5.26
CA ALA A 66 2.97 3.13 -6.09
C ALA A 66 1.80 3.75 -5.31
N PHE A 67 1.55 3.27 -4.09
CA PHE A 67 0.51 3.80 -3.21
C PHE A 67 0.75 5.27 -2.83
N CYS A 68 1.98 5.61 -2.44
CA CYS A 68 2.37 6.98 -2.13
C CYS A 68 2.15 7.89 -3.33
N LYS A 69 2.68 7.50 -4.49
CA LYS A 69 2.56 8.21 -5.75
C LYS A 69 1.11 8.42 -6.21
N LEU A 70 0.27 7.39 -6.11
CA LEU A 70 -1.17 7.51 -6.38
C LEU A 70 -1.85 8.49 -5.43
N SER A 71 -1.48 8.46 -4.14
CA SER A 71 -2.03 9.38 -3.13
C SER A 71 -1.67 10.84 -3.42
N LEU A 72 -0.50 11.08 -4.03
CA LEU A 72 -0.08 12.43 -4.40
C LEU A 72 -0.83 13.02 -5.60
N LYS A 73 -1.63 12.21 -6.32
CA LYS A 73 -2.47 12.69 -7.42
C LYS A 73 -3.49 13.75 -6.96
N ALA A 74 -3.99 13.65 -5.73
CA ALA A 74 -4.89 14.63 -5.12
C ALA A 74 -4.30 16.06 -5.07
N PHE A 75 -2.95 16.16 -5.07
CA PHE A 75 -2.23 17.44 -4.99
C PHE A 75 -1.71 17.91 -6.36
N GLY A 76 -2.31 17.42 -7.45
CA GLY A 76 -1.99 17.87 -8.81
C GLY A 76 -0.68 17.33 -9.37
N MET A 77 -0.08 16.29 -8.76
CA MET A 77 1.11 15.66 -9.31
C MET A 77 0.74 14.92 -10.61
N PRO A 78 1.36 15.26 -11.77
CA PRO A 78 1.07 14.61 -13.04
C PRO A 78 1.73 13.25 -13.04
N LEU A 79 1.00 12.24 -12.58
CA LEU A 79 1.47 10.87 -12.59
C LEU A 79 0.40 9.92 -13.11
N GLU A 80 0.74 9.28 -14.23
CA GLU A 80 -0.01 8.18 -14.80
C GLU A 80 0.71 6.88 -14.49
N LEU A 81 0.18 6.12 -13.53
CA LEU A 81 0.58 4.74 -13.31
C LEU A 81 -0.40 3.82 -14.04
N PRO A 82 0.06 2.81 -14.80
CA PRO A 82 -0.80 1.92 -15.57
C PRO A 82 -1.45 0.86 -14.65
N ILE A 83 -2.28 1.33 -13.71
CA ILE A 83 -3.00 0.46 -12.78
C ILE A 83 -4.02 -0.37 -13.55
N LYS A 84 -3.94 -1.69 -13.38
CA LYS A 84 -4.92 -2.64 -13.90
C LYS A 84 -5.70 -3.24 -12.74
N VAL A 85 -7.02 -3.25 -12.85
CA VAL A 85 -7.93 -3.82 -11.84
C VAL A 85 -8.15 -5.29 -12.18
N ARG A 86 -7.92 -6.17 -11.21
CA ARG A 86 -8.14 -7.61 -11.35
C ARG A 86 -9.64 -7.93 -11.49
N VAL A 87 -9.96 -8.88 -12.35
CA VAL A 87 -11.32 -9.40 -12.60
C VAL A 87 -11.26 -10.92 -12.79
N ASP A 88 -11.86 -11.66 -11.87
CA ASP A 88 -11.71 -13.12 -11.82
C ASP A 88 -12.88 -13.88 -12.50
N HIS A 89 -14.10 -13.33 -12.53
CA HIS A 89 -15.30 -14.03 -12.98
C HIS A 89 -15.61 -13.79 -14.45
N VAL A 90 -15.85 -14.85 -15.23
CA VAL A 90 -16.08 -14.80 -16.68
C VAL A 90 -17.23 -13.87 -17.08
N ASP A 91 -18.36 -13.89 -16.37
CA ASP A 91 -19.48 -13.01 -16.72
C ASP A 91 -19.22 -11.54 -16.37
N VAL A 92 -18.35 -11.25 -15.39
CA VAL A 92 -17.93 -9.87 -15.10
C VAL A 92 -16.96 -9.38 -16.18
N LYS A 93 -16.10 -10.27 -16.70
CA LYS A 93 -15.25 -9.95 -17.86
C LYS A 93 -16.11 -9.56 -19.07
N LYS A 94 -17.16 -10.34 -19.37
CA LYS A 94 -18.12 -10.02 -20.44
C LYS A 94 -18.82 -8.69 -20.21
N LEU A 95 -19.32 -8.45 -18.99
CA LEU A 95 -19.95 -7.17 -18.61
C LEU A 95 -19.00 -5.98 -18.85
N LEU A 96 -17.72 -6.17 -18.55
CA LEU A 96 -16.67 -5.18 -18.74
C LEU A 96 -16.06 -5.19 -20.15
N GLY A 97 -16.60 -5.96 -21.10
CA GLY A 97 -16.09 -6.04 -22.48
C GLY A 97 -14.66 -6.59 -22.60
N MET A 98 -14.20 -7.35 -21.61
CA MET A 98 -12.89 -8.00 -21.58
C MET A 98 -12.94 -9.34 -22.33
N LYS A 99 -11.79 -9.81 -22.82
CA LYS A 99 -11.67 -11.18 -23.33
C LYS A 99 -11.67 -12.18 -22.17
N ASP A 100 -12.13 -13.40 -22.40
CA ASP A 100 -12.16 -14.45 -21.36
C ASP A 100 -10.76 -14.78 -20.82
N SER A 101 -9.72 -14.63 -21.65
CA SER A 101 -8.30 -14.83 -21.28
C SER A 101 -7.73 -13.73 -20.38
N ASP A 102 -8.34 -12.55 -20.36
CA ASP A 102 -7.79 -11.39 -19.68
C ASP A 102 -8.18 -11.44 -18.21
N HIS A 103 -7.23 -11.21 -17.30
CA HIS A 103 -7.47 -11.25 -15.85
C HIS A 103 -7.53 -9.87 -15.20
N SER A 104 -7.24 -8.82 -15.97
CA SER A 104 -7.23 -7.45 -15.48
C SER A 104 -7.61 -6.47 -16.59
N ILE A 105 -8.20 -5.35 -16.22
CA ILE A 105 -8.62 -4.25 -17.11
C ILE A 105 -7.94 -2.94 -16.66
N PRO A 106 -7.51 -2.05 -17.57
CA PRO A 106 -7.00 -0.73 -17.17
C PRO A 106 -8.00 0.02 -16.28
N VAL A 107 -7.50 0.65 -15.21
CA VAL A 107 -8.38 1.26 -14.21
C VAL A 107 -9.27 2.36 -14.78
N ASN A 108 -8.78 3.14 -15.75
CA ASN A 108 -9.56 4.20 -16.40
C ASN A 108 -10.75 3.62 -17.16
N GLU A 109 -10.53 2.56 -17.95
CA GLU A 109 -11.61 1.86 -18.67
C GLU A 109 -12.63 1.23 -17.70
N ALA A 110 -12.17 0.73 -16.55
CA ALA A 110 -13.05 0.18 -15.53
C ALA A 110 -13.85 1.27 -14.79
N LEU A 111 -13.25 2.45 -14.57
CA LEU A 111 -13.90 3.61 -13.97
C LEU A 111 -15.06 4.12 -14.83
N ASP A 112 -14.90 4.10 -16.15
CA ASP A 112 -15.94 4.47 -17.12
C ASP A 112 -17.16 3.52 -17.06
N LYS A 113 -16.98 2.32 -16.50
CA LYS A 113 -18.01 1.28 -16.37
C LYS A 113 -18.60 1.15 -14.97
N VAL A 114 -18.28 2.06 -14.04
CA VAL A 114 -18.80 2.00 -12.66
C VAL A 114 -20.33 2.03 -12.61
N GLY A 115 -20.99 2.87 -13.42
CA GLY A 115 -22.46 2.92 -13.46
C GLY A 115 -23.09 1.62 -13.94
N VAL A 116 -22.42 0.88 -14.84
CA VAL A 116 -22.86 -0.44 -15.29
C VAL A 116 -22.75 -1.45 -14.16
N LEU A 117 -21.62 -1.47 -13.43
CA LEU A 117 -21.43 -2.34 -12.26
C LEU A 117 -22.48 -2.09 -11.16
N GLU A 118 -22.81 -0.83 -10.90
CA GLU A 118 -23.83 -0.46 -9.91
C GLU A 118 -25.24 -0.89 -10.33
N THR A 119 -25.58 -0.69 -11.60
CA THR A 119 -26.86 -1.14 -12.16
C THR A 119 -26.99 -2.66 -12.07
N GLU A 120 -25.93 -3.39 -12.43
CA GLU A 120 -25.91 -4.85 -12.35
C GLU A 120 -26.08 -5.35 -10.90
N LEU A 121 -25.36 -4.75 -9.95
CA LEU A 121 -25.48 -5.09 -8.53
C LEU A 121 -26.90 -4.89 -8.00
N ALA A 122 -27.62 -3.87 -8.47
CA ALA A 122 -29.00 -3.60 -8.08
C ALA A 122 -29.98 -4.64 -8.63
N GLN A 123 -29.70 -5.22 -9.81
CA GLN A 123 -30.52 -6.27 -10.42
C GLN A 123 -30.31 -7.64 -9.78
N LEU A 124 -29.09 -7.92 -9.29
CA LEU A 124 -28.74 -9.21 -8.70
C LEU A 124 -29.33 -9.36 -7.28
N LYS A 125 -30.45 -10.08 -7.17
CA LYS A 125 -31.07 -10.41 -5.87
C LYS A 125 -30.32 -11.52 -5.13
N GLU A 126 -29.90 -12.55 -5.85
CA GLU A 126 -29.24 -13.72 -5.26
C GLU A 126 -27.76 -13.48 -4.97
N ASN A 127 -27.28 -14.03 -3.86
CA ASN A 127 -25.88 -13.94 -3.46
C ASN A 127 -25.06 -15.11 -4.05
N ASN A 128 -24.72 -15.00 -5.34
CA ASN A 128 -23.92 -16.00 -6.06
C ASN A 128 -22.47 -15.52 -6.32
N SER A 129 -21.66 -16.37 -6.98
CA SER A 129 -20.27 -16.05 -7.32
C SER A 129 -20.13 -14.81 -8.19
N TYR A 130 -21.07 -14.61 -9.10
CA TYR A 130 -21.12 -13.45 -9.99
C TYR A 130 -21.30 -12.15 -9.21
N LYS A 131 -22.35 -12.05 -8.37
CA LYS A 131 -22.60 -10.88 -7.52
C LYS A 131 -21.41 -10.56 -6.61
N LYS A 132 -20.76 -11.57 -6.04
CA LYS A 132 -19.55 -11.40 -5.22
C LYS A 132 -18.42 -10.77 -6.02
N GLU A 133 -18.21 -11.19 -7.26
CA GLU A 133 -17.15 -10.60 -8.09
C GLU A 133 -17.49 -9.19 -8.56
N VAL A 134 -18.73 -8.92 -9.00
CA VAL A 134 -19.15 -7.54 -9.34
C VAL A 134 -18.92 -6.61 -8.14
N THR A 135 -19.27 -7.07 -6.93
CA THR A 135 -19.04 -6.33 -5.68
C THR A 135 -17.55 -6.09 -5.44
N LYS A 136 -16.70 -7.11 -5.61
CA LYS A 136 -15.25 -6.98 -5.45
C LYS A 136 -14.64 -6.00 -6.45
N VAL A 137 -15.02 -6.06 -7.73
CA VAL A 137 -14.52 -5.11 -8.74
C VAL A 137 -14.90 -3.69 -8.36
N LYS A 138 -16.15 -3.45 -7.94
CA LYS A 138 -16.57 -2.14 -7.44
C LYS A 138 -15.72 -1.70 -6.23
N GLN A 139 -15.51 -2.58 -5.25
CA GLN A 139 -14.67 -2.28 -4.08
C GLN A 139 -13.21 -1.98 -4.44
N ARG A 140 -12.64 -2.67 -5.44
CA ARG A 140 -11.30 -2.37 -5.98
C ARG A 140 -11.24 -0.96 -6.58
N LEU A 141 -12.28 -0.56 -7.33
CA LEU A 141 -12.40 0.79 -7.90
C LEU A 141 -12.59 1.86 -6.82
N ASP A 142 -13.42 1.58 -5.81
CA ASP A 142 -13.61 2.48 -4.66
C ASP A 142 -12.31 2.66 -3.87
N ALA A 143 -11.54 1.58 -3.69
CA ALA A 143 -10.22 1.64 -3.05
C ALA A 143 -9.23 2.47 -3.87
N TYR A 144 -9.19 2.29 -5.19
CA TYR A 144 -8.36 3.11 -6.09
C TYR A 144 -8.71 4.61 -5.94
N ARG A 145 -10.01 4.96 -6.00
CA ARG A 145 -10.47 6.34 -5.79
C ARG A 145 -10.06 6.87 -4.42
N ALA A 146 -10.25 6.09 -3.36
CA ALA A 146 -9.86 6.49 -2.01
C ALA A 146 -8.35 6.76 -1.86
N ILE A 147 -7.50 6.03 -2.60
CA ILE A 147 -6.06 6.34 -2.68
C ILE A 147 -5.86 7.65 -3.44
N THR A 148 -6.39 7.79 -4.66
CA THR A 148 -6.13 8.96 -5.50
C THR A 148 -6.71 10.26 -4.95
N ASP A 149 -7.74 10.17 -4.12
CA ASP A 149 -8.34 11.29 -3.39
C ASP A 149 -7.61 11.60 -2.07
N ALA A 150 -6.50 10.90 -1.77
CA ALA A 150 -5.75 11.02 -0.52
C ALA A 150 -6.56 10.74 0.76
N ARG A 151 -7.63 9.92 0.66
CA ARG A 151 -8.53 9.56 1.78
C ARG A 151 -8.13 8.27 2.49
N LEU A 152 -7.49 7.34 1.79
CA LEU A 152 -7.15 6.03 2.35
C LEU A 152 -5.88 6.07 3.21
N TRP A 153 -4.91 6.91 2.85
CA TRP A 153 -3.73 7.15 3.66
C TRP A 153 -4.08 8.08 4.81
N THR A 154 -3.95 7.62 6.05
CA THR A 154 -4.11 8.45 7.24
C THR A 154 -2.78 8.79 7.90
N VAL A 155 -2.72 9.96 8.53
CA VAL A 155 -1.53 10.49 9.20
C VAL A 155 -1.86 10.79 10.66
N PRO A 156 -1.02 10.37 11.63
CA PRO A 156 -1.22 10.72 13.03
C PRO A 156 -1.01 12.22 13.28
N GLU A 157 -1.95 12.86 13.95
CA GLU A 157 -1.85 14.23 14.43
C GLU A 157 -2.07 14.30 15.95
N PRO A 158 -1.35 15.21 16.66
CA PRO A 158 -1.58 15.44 18.07
C PRO A 158 -3.03 15.85 18.36
N LYS A 159 -3.68 15.13 19.30
CA LYS A 159 -4.97 15.50 19.88
C LYS A 159 -4.78 15.79 21.37
N GLY A 160 -4.27 16.97 21.68
CA GLY A 160 -3.76 17.28 23.02
C GLY A 160 -2.40 16.61 23.28
N GLU A 161 -2.00 16.50 24.55
CA GLU A 161 -0.65 16.05 24.93
C GLU A 161 -0.45 14.52 24.92
N LYS A 162 -1.53 13.74 25.09
CA LYS A 162 -1.45 12.28 25.33
C LYS A 162 -2.24 11.45 24.34
N ASP A 163 -2.80 12.07 23.32
CA ASP A 163 -3.59 11.35 22.33
C ASP A 163 -3.26 11.74 20.90
N VAL A 164 -3.63 10.84 20.00
CA VAL A 164 -3.33 10.94 18.57
C VAL A 164 -4.60 10.67 17.77
N GLU A 165 -5.00 11.66 16.99
CA GLU A 165 -6.02 11.51 15.96
C GLU A 165 -5.36 11.08 14.66
N PHE A 166 -6.07 10.34 13.81
CA PHE A 166 -5.54 10.04 12.48
C PHE A 166 -6.47 10.68 11.48
N VAL A 167 -5.93 11.62 10.71
CA VAL A 167 -6.64 12.38 9.68
C VAL A 167 -6.24 11.87 8.31
N SER A 168 -7.05 12.13 7.29
CA SER A 168 -6.67 11.77 5.92
C SER A 168 -5.44 12.56 5.46
N LEU A 169 -4.67 12.03 4.51
CA LEU A 169 -3.52 12.72 3.94
C LEU A 169 -3.93 14.08 3.33
N GLY A 170 -5.10 14.13 2.69
CA GLY A 170 -5.68 15.37 2.15
C GLY A 170 -5.91 16.44 3.23
N GLU A 171 -6.39 16.05 4.41
CA GLU A 171 -6.57 16.95 5.55
C GLU A 171 -5.24 17.29 6.24
N PHE A 172 -4.28 16.38 6.22
CA PHE A 172 -2.95 16.58 6.81
C PHE A 172 -2.12 17.61 6.04
N LEU A 173 -2.05 17.48 4.71
CA LEU A 173 -1.22 18.32 3.84
C LEU A 173 -1.95 19.57 3.35
N THR A 174 -2.22 20.51 4.28
CA THR A 174 -2.77 21.83 3.92
C THR A 174 -1.68 22.82 3.52
N GLU A 175 -2.03 23.78 2.65
CA GLU A 175 -1.13 24.87 2.26
C GLU A 175 -0.60 25.65 3.47
N ALA A 176 -1.45 25.87 4.48
CA ALA A 176 -1.08 26.56 5.71
C ALA A 176 0.00 25.83 6.50
N LYS A 177 -0.13 24.50 6.69
CA LYS A 177 0.88 23.68 7.38
C LYS A 177 2.19 23.64 6.60
N ILE A 178 2.12 23.47 5.28
CA ILE A 178 3.31 23.46 4.42
C ILE A 178 4.02 24.82 4.48
N ALA A 179 3.29 25.92 4.38
CA ALA A 179 3.85 27.28 4.45
C ALA A 179 4.54 27.55 5.79
N ALA A 180 3.93 27.13 6.91
CA ALA A 180 4.51 27.30 8.24
C ALA A 180 5.85 26.55 8.40
N VAL A 181 5.95 25.33 7.84
CA VAL A 181 7.17 24.53 7.93
C VAL A 181 8.24 25.00 6.94
N ARG A 182 7.85 25.49 5.77
CA ARG A 182 8.77 25.99 4.72
C ARG A 182 9.69 27.12 5.18
N VAL A 183 9.30 27.86 6.22
CA VAL A 183 10.17 28.89 6.83
C VAL A 183 11.41 28.29 7.51
N ARG A 184 11.36 27.01 7.89
CA ARG A 184 12.37 26.33 8.73
C ARG A 184 13.20 25.28 8.00
N THR A 185 12.76 24.81 6.83
CA THR A 185 13.36 23.68 6.12
C THR A 185 13.07 23.74 4.62
N ASP A 186 14.02 23.24 3.82
CA ASP A 186 13.87 23.11 2.36
C ASP A 186 12.94 21.96 1.97
N ASN A 187 12.67 21.01 2.88
CA ASN A 187 11.80 19.86 2.64
C ASN A 187 10.64 19.78 3.65
N PRO A 188 9.63 20.65 3.52
CA PRO A 188 8.57 20.79 4.51
C PRO A 188 7.70 19.54 4.67
N VAL A 189 7.50 18.77 3.59
CA VAL A 189 6.68 17.56 3.63
C VAL A 189 7.38 16.46 4.44
N ASN A 190 8.68 16.20 4.18
CA ASN A 190 9.43 15.23 4.97
C ASN A 190 9.46 15.60 6.46
N THR A 191 9.65 16.89 6.77
CA THR A 191 9.66 17.37 8.15
C THR A 191 8.31 17.18 8.83
N LEU A 192 7.19 17.50 8.16
CA LEU A 192 5.84 17.26 8.70
C LEU A 192 5.61 15.77 9.02
N PHE A 193 6.02 14.88 8.12
CA PHE A 193 5.91 13.43 8.34
C PHE A 193 6.82 12.95 9.47
N ALA A 194 8.06 13.44 9.54
CA ALA A 194 8.97 13.10 10.63
C ALA A 194 8.41 13.55 11.99
N GLU A 195 7.94 14.79 12.10
CA GLU A 195 7.32 15.34 13.31
C GLU A 195 6.08 14.53 13.73
N ALA A 196 5.21 14.17 12.77
CA ALA A 196 4.02 13.34 13.01
C ALA A 196 4.38 11.93 13.53
N LYS A 197 5.37 11.28 12.91
CA LYS A 197 5.85 9.96 13.33
C LYS A 197 6.49 10.03 14.72
N ASP A 198 7.37 10.99 14.96
CA ASP A 198 8.07 11.14 16.24
C ASP A 198 7.08 11.41 17.38
N HIS A 199 6.06 12.22 17.13
CA HIS A 199 4.99 12.44 18.09
C HIS A 199 4.22 11.14 18.38
N TYR A 200 3.83 10.39 17.34
CA TYR A 200 3.16 9.10 17.52
C TYR A 200 4.00 8.14 18.38
N LEU A 201 5.30 7.99 18.07
CA LEU A 201 6.21 7.10 18.79
C LEU A 201 6.37 7.50 20.26
N LYS A 202 6.41 8.80 20.56
CA LYS A 202 6.47 9.30 21.95
C LYS A 202 5.21 8.98 22.76
N VAL A 203 4.04 8.98 22.13
CA VAL A 203 2.75 8.82 22.82
C VAL A 203 2.27 7.37 22.86
N LYS A 204 2.45 6.62 21.76
CA LYS A 204 1.88 5.27 21.59
C LYS A 204 2.94 4.17 21.47
N GLY A 205 4.23 4.50 21.31
CA GLY A 205 5.29 3.52 21.11
C GLY A 205 5.36 2.94 19.69
N ASP A 206 6.13 1.87 19.53
CA ASP A 206 6.48 1.26 18.24
C ASP A 206 5.88 -0.13 18.02
N ASP A 207 4.89 -0.56 18.81
CA ASP A 207 4.27 -1.90 18.73
C ASP A 207 3.81 -2.30 17.31
N TYR A 208 3.34 -1.33 16.51
CA TYR A 208 2.91 -1.55 15.13
C TYR A 208 4.06 -2.04 14.20
N MET A 209 5.31 -1.83 14.59
CA MET A 209 6.50 -2.28 13.85
C MET A 209 6.72 -3.80 13.94
N LEU A 210 6.13 -4.48 14.92
CA LEU A 210 6.14 -5.94 14.98
C LEU A 210 5.48 -6.52 13.74
N GLU A 211 4.34 -5.95 13.32
CA GLU A 211 3.65 -6.36 12.09
C GLU A 211 4.51 -6.14 10.85
N LEU A 212 5.28 -5.05 10.78
CA LEU A 212 6.21 -4.83 9.67
C LEU A 212 7.24 -5.95 9.58
N THR A 213 7.79 -6.33 10.72
CA THR A 213 8.81 -7.38 10.82
C THR A 213 8.23 -8.73 10.41
N TYR A 214 7.05 -9.09 10.94
CA TYR A 214 6.40 -10.36 10.62
C TYR A 214 5.97 -10.46 9.15
N PHE A 215 5.44 -9.38 8.59
CA PHE A 215 5.06 -9.34 7.18
C PHE A 215 6.28 -9.51 6.28
N LYS A 216 7.41 -8.84 6.57
CA LYS A 216 8.65 -8.98 5.78
C LYS A 216 9.30 -10.35 5.92
N LEU A 217 9.20 -10.97 7.10
CA LEU A 217 9.73 -12.32 7.34
C LEU A 217 8.93 -13.42 6.64
N ASN A 218 7.70 -13.13 6.17
CA ASN A 218 6.81 -14.12 5.58
C ASN A 218 6.62 -15.36 6.47
N LEU A 219 6.37 -15.15 7.77
CA LEU A 219 6.31 -16.23 8.79
C LEU A 219 5.34 -17.36 8.41
N PHE A 220 4.20 -17.04 7.80
CA PHE A 220 3.25 -18.06 7.33
C PHE A 220 3.83 -18.97 6.23
N THR A 221 4.66 -18.44 5.33
CA THR A 221 5.34 -19.23 4.31
C THR A 221 6.36 -20.19 4.95
N TRP A 222 7.12 -19.71 5.92
CA TRP A 222 8.04 -20.55 6.69
C TRP A 222 7.32 -21.61 7.51
N ALA A 223 6.19 -21.28 8.14
CA ALA A 223 5.37 -22.23 8.86
C ALA A 223 4.83 -23.34 7.94
N MET A 224 4.36 -22.98 6.74
CA MET A 224 3.89 -23.95 5.75
C MET A 224 5.04 -24.87 5.27
N LEU A 225 6.23 -24.31 4.99
CA LEU A 225 7.40 -25.09 4.62
C LEU A 225 7.81 -26.06 5.75
N ALA A 226 7.86 -25.57 7.00
CA ALA A 226 8.15 -26.38 8.17
C ALA A 226 7.10 -27.50 8.37
N THR A 227 5.82 -27.22 8.09
CA THR A 227 4.74 -28.22 8.13
C THR A 227 4.98 -29.32 7.11
N LEU A 228 5.30 -28.96 5.86
CA LEU A 228 5.57 -29.93 4.80
C LEU A 228 6.77 -30.81 5.14
N LEU A 229 7.85 -30.20 5.64
CA LEU A 229 9.02 -30.94 6.10
C LEU A 229 8.68 -31.85 7.29
N ALA A 230 7.88 -31.38 8.25
CA ALA A 230 7.44 -32.17 9.39
C ALA A 230 6.70 -33.45 8.92
N ILE A 231 5.77 -33.32 7.98
CA ILE A 231 5.04 -34.47 7.40
C ILE A 231 6.01 -35.45 6.74
N ILE A 232 6.93 -34.96 5.91
CA ILE A 232 7.92 -35.79 5.23
C ILE A 232 8.77 -36.56 6.26
N PHE A 233 9.30 -35.89 7.28
CA PHE A 233 10.12 -36.54 8.31
C PHE A 233 9.32 -37.51 9.17
N LEU A 234 8.06 -37.19 9.51
CA LEU A 234 7.18 -38.09 10.24
C LEU A 234 6.87 -39.35 9.45
N VAL A 235 6.81 -39.30 8.11
CA VAL A 235 6.55 -40.50 7.29
C VAL A 235 7.84 -41.26 6.97
N ALA A 236 8.87 -40.56 6.48
CA ALA A 236 10.06 -41.18 5.90
C ALA A 236 11.08 -41.72 6.93
N MET A 237 11.17 -41.11 8.12
CA MET A 237 12.16 -41.51 9.11
C MET A 237 11.63 -42.57 10.08
N LYS A 238 12.49 -43.53 10.46
CA LYS A 238 12.22 -44.48 11.55
C LYS A 238 12.10 -43.75 12.90
N ASN A 239 12.98 -42.77 13.12
CA ASN A 239 12.93 -41.89 14.28
C ASN A 239 11.99 -40.71 14.00
N LYS A 240 10.93 -40.55 14.81
CA LYS A 240 9.90 -39.51 14.62
C LYS A 240 10.24 -38.17 15.29
N TYR A 241 11.29 -38.10 16.12
CA TYR A 241 11.65 -36.87 16.84
C TYR A 241 11.85 -35.64 15.93
N PRO A 242 12.57 -35.71 14.77
CA PRO A 242 12.75 -34.54 13.92
C PRO A 242 11.45 -33.95 13.39
N GLY A 243 10.50 -34.81 13.02
CA GLY A 243 9.18 -34.38 12.55
C GLY A 243 8.33 -33.75 13.66
N LEU A 244 8.39 -34.29 14.88
CA LEU A 244 7.73 -33.70 16.05
C LEU A 244 8.31 -32.32 16.39
N THR A 245 9.64 -32.18 16.38
CA THR A 245 10.30 -30.88 16.62
C THR A 245 9.86 -29.83 15.61
N LEU A 246 9.80 -30.18 14.32
CA LEU A 246 9.32 -29.26 13.28
C LEU A 246 7.84 -28.91 13.42
N THR A 247 7.03 -29.83 13.95
CA THR A 247 5.62 -29.55 14.28
C THR A 247 5.51 -28.49 15.38
N VAL A 248 6.31 -28.62 16.46
CA VAL A 248 6.37 -27.62 17.54
C VAL A 248 6.84 -26.26 17.01
N ILE A 249 7.88 -26.24 16.17
CA ILE A 249 8.38 -25.02 15.53
C ILE A 249 7.29 -24.36 14.67
N THR A 250 6.56 -25.16 13.89
CA THR A 250 5.46 -24.69 13.05
C THR A 250 4.38 -23.99 13.89
N ILE A 251 3.96 -24.61 14.99
CA ILE A 251 2.97 -24.03 15.90
C ILE A 251 3.50 -22.72 16.50
N GLY A 252 4.76 -22.70 16.92
CA GLY A 252 5.41 -21.49 17.44
C GLY A 252 5.42 -20.35 16.42
N LEU A 253 5.76 -20.64 15.15
CA LEU A 253 5.74 -19.65 14.06
C LEU A 253 4.32 -19.12 13.78
N GLN A 254 3.30 -19.98 13.85
CA GLN A 254 1.91 -19.57 13.65
C GLN A 254 1.40 -18.69 14.78
N ILE A 255 1.70 -19.03 16.04
CA ILE A 255 1.33 -18.21 17.20
C ILE A 255 2.00 -16.84 17.13
N ALA A 256 3.27 -16.78 16.73
CA ALA A 256 3.99 -15.51 16.58
C ALA A 256 3.50 -14.65 15.40
N ALA A 257 2.80 -15.24 14.43
CA ALA A 257 2.33 -14.54 13.23
C ALA A 257 0.88 -14.01 13.36
N VAL A 258 0.16 -14.41 14.41
CA VAL A 258 -1.22 -13.97 14.73
C VAL A 258 -1.17 -12.75 15.65
#